data_AF-A0A0F3RBC1-F1
#
_entry.id   AF-A0A0F3RBC1-F1
#
_cell.length_a   1.000
_cell.length_b   1.000
_cell.length_c   1.000
_cell.angle_alpha   90.00
_cell.angle_beta   90.00
_cell.angle_gamma   90.00
#
_symmetry.space_group_name_H-M   'P 1'
#
loop_
_entity.id
_entity.type
_entity.pdbx_description
1 polymer ?
#
loop_
_entity_poly.entity_id
_entity_poly.type
_entity_poly.pdbx_seq_one_letter_code
_entity_poly.pdbx_strand_id
1 'polypeptide(L)'
;MNPDSLWYKARKFLIERYNKYVDIATFSKLIVVKEDNINKKVTLKPISVFYDYYIRDRYMQALKAALQAQNCSLELISWNDNYSIIN
;
A
#
# COMPACT_ATOMS: atom_id res chain seq x y z
N MET A 1 -6.85 6.76 -11.06
CA MET A 1 -5.57 6.88 -10.33
C MET A 1 -4.54 7.45 -11.30
N ASN A 2 -3.66 8.33 -10.82
CA ASN A 2 -2.58 8.88 -11.63
C ASN A 2 -1.61 7.74 -12.02
N PRO A 3 -1.37 7.45 -13.32
CA PRO A 3 -0.43 6.42 -13.75
C PRO A 3 1.00 6.61 -13.24
N ASP A 4 1.38 7.84 -12.90
CA ASP A 4 2.72 8.17 -12.39
C ASP A 4 2.90 7.97 -10.89
N SER A 5 1.81 7.72 -10.16
CA SER A 5 1.83 7.40 -8.73
C SER A 5 2.68 6.15 -8.45
N LEU A 6 3.52 6.23 -7.42
CA LEU A 6 4.34 5.11 -6.96
C LEU A 6 3.46 3.95 -6.50
N TRP A 7 2.35 4.26 -5.80
CA TRP A 7 1.37 3.28 -5.40
C TRP A 7 0.65 2.65 -6.59
N TYR A 8 0.26 3.43 -7.60
CA TYR A 8 -0.38 2.87 -8.78
C TYR A 8 0.52 1.84 -9.47
N LYS A 9 1.80 2.17 -9.68
CA LYS A 9 2.79 1.27 -10.28
C LYS A 9 3.00 0.01 -9.44
N ALA A 10 3.16 0.15 -8.13
CA ALA A 10 3.32 -1.00 -7.21
C ALA A 10 2.06 -1.88 -7.16
N ARG A 11 0.87 -1.28 -7.15
CA ARG A 11 -0.41 -2.01 -7.14
C ARG A 11 -0.63 -2.77 -8.46
N LYS A 12 -0.27 -2.17 -9.61
CA LYS A 12 -0.31 -2.85 -10.90
C LYS A 12 0.60 -4.09 -10.90
N PHE A 13 1.83 -3.95 -10.40
CA PHE A 13 2.76 -5.06 -10.24
C PHE A 13 2.18 -6.19 -9.37
N LEU A 14 1.50 -5.85 -8.26
CA LEU A 14 0.83 -6.83 -7.40
C LEU A 14 -0.33 -7.55 -8.12
N ILE A 15 -1.13 -6.83 -8.90
CA ILE A 15 -2.23 -7.40 -9.69
C ILE A 15 -1.69 -8.39 -10.73
N GLU A 16 -0.59 -8.06 -11.40
CA GLU A 16 0.05 -8.95 -12.37
C GLU A 16 0.60 -10.21 -11.70
N ARG A 17 1.16 -10.09 -10.48
CA ARG A 17 1.72 -11.22 -9.73
C ARG A 17 0.66 -12.15 -9.12
N TYR A 18 -0.41 -11.60 -8.57
CA TYR A 18 -1.39 -12.38 -7.80
C TYR A 18 -2.75 -12.56 -8.46
N ASN A 19 -3.11 -11.72 -9.45
CA ASN A 19 -4.43 -11.51 -10.06
C ASN A 19 -5.29 -10.38 -9.45
N LYS A 20 -6.28 -9.94 -10.24
CA LYS A 20 -7.21 -8.85 -9.91
C LYS A 20 -8.13 -9.12 -8.70
N TYR A 21 -8.45 -10.37 -8.41
CA TYR A 21 -9.35 -10.72 -7.30
C TYR A 21 -8.66 -10.54 -5.95
N VAL A 22 -7.36 -10.86 -5.87
CA VAL A 22 -6.55 -10.59 -4.68
C VAL A 22 -6.47 -9.08 -4.41
N ASP A 23 -6.30 -8.27 -5.44
CA ASP A 23 -6.35 -6.80 -5.30
C ASP A 23 -7.68 -6.31 -4.75
N ILE A 24 -8.80 -6.73 -5.35
CA ILE A 24 -10.14 -6.33 -4.90
C ILE A 24 -10.40 -6.75 -3.44
N ALA A 25 -9.92 -7.93 -3.03
CA ALA A 25 -10.10 -8.44 -1.68
C ALA A 25 -9.08 -7.89 -0.66
N THR A 26 -7.98 -7.27 -1.10
CA THR A 26 -6.85 -6.95 -0.20
C THR A 26 -6.22 -5.60 -0.50
N PHE A 27 -5.46 -5.44 -1.59
CA PHE A 27 -4.65 -4.23 -1.80
C PHE A 27 -5.50 -2.98 -2.07
N SER A 28 -6.69 -3.13 -2.66
CA SER A 28 -7.68 -2.05 -2.82
C SER A 28 -8.24 -1.52 -1.50
N LYS A 29 -7.96 -2.20 -0.37
CA LYS A 29 -8.39 -1.85 0.98
C LYS A 29 -7.32 -1.05 1.75
N LEU A 30 -6.31 -0.55 1.02
CA LEU A 30 -5.31 0.39 1.50
C LEU A 30 -5.61 1.78 0.93
N ILE A 31 -5.59 2.78 1.81
CA ILE A 31 -5.66 4.20 1.47
C ILE A 31 -4.23 4.73 1.38
N VAL A 32 -3.96 5.54 0.36
CA VAL A 32 -2.71 6.30 0.26
C VAL A 32 -2.82 7.50 1.17
N VAL A 33 -1.99 7.56 2.21
CA VAL A 33 -1.91 8.71 3.12
C VAL A 33 -0.93 9.74 2.57
N LYS A 34 0.21 9.29 2.04
CA LYS A 34 1.22 10.16 1.44
C LYS A 34 2.04 9.42 0.39
N GLU A 35 2.37 10.12 -0.69
CA GLU A 35 3.44 9.71 -1.61
C GLU A 35 4.54 10.78 -1.61
N ASP A 36 5.73 10.39 -1.18
CA ASP A 36 6.91 11.24 -1.19
C ASP A 36 7.80 10.84 -2.37
N ASN A 37 7.67 11.59 -3.47
CA ASN A 37 8.40 11.31 -4.71
C ASN A 37 9.89 11.66 -4.62
N ILE A 38 10.29 12.53 -3.67
CA ILE A 38 11.67 12.95 -3.44
C ILE A 38 12.41 11.83 -2.69
N ASN A 39 11.85 11.41 -1.55
CA ASN A 39 12.43 10.36 -0.71
C ASN A 39 12.08 8.94 -1.15
N LYS A 40 11.28 8.80 -2.22
CA LYS A 40 10.73 7.53 -2.70
C LYS A 40 10.10 6.71 -1.56
N LYS A 41 9.13 7.31 -0.87
CA LYS A 41 8.40 6.65 0.23
C LYS A 41 6.90 6.73 -0.03
N VAL A 42 6.20 5.62 0.14
CA VAL A 42 4.73 5.57 0.12
C VAL A 42 4.23 5.16 1.50
N THR A 43 3.32 5.97 2.03
CA THR A 43 2.68 5.73 3.32
C THR A 43 1.23 5.31 3.07
N LEU A 44 0.89 4.09 3.50
CA LEU A 44 -0.43 3.48 3.33
C LEU A 44 -1.10 3.26 4.69
N LYS A 45 -2.43 3.30 4.70
CA LYS A 45 -3.24 2.94 5.86
C LYS A 45 -4.36 1.96 5.48
N PRO A 46 -4.54 0.85 6.21
CA PRO A 46 -5.68 -0.06 6.02
C PRO A 46 -7.02 0.59 6.39
N ILE A 47 -8.10 0.25 5.69
CA ILE A 47 -9.43 0.82 5.98
C ILE A 47 -10.09 0.24 7.23
N SER A 48 -9.69 -0.95 7.69
CA SER A 48 -10.25 -1.60 8.87
C SER A 48 -9.19 -2.40 9.62
N VAL A 49 -9.43 -2.67 10.90
CA VAL A 49 -8.55 -3.49 11.75
C VAL A 49 -8.33 -4.88 11.16
N PHE A 50 -9.36 -5.44 10.52
CA PHE A 50 -9.27 -6.71 9.82
C PHE A 50 -8.22 -6.67 8.70
N TYR A 51 -8.27 -5.64 7.84
CA TYR A 51 -7.32 -5.53 6.72
C TYR A 51 -5.91 -5.19 7.19
N ASP A 52 -5.76 -4.45 8.29
CA ASP A 52 -4.46 -4.21 8.90
C ASP A 52 -3.80 -5.53 9.32
N TYR A 53 -4.51 -6.33 10.12
CA TYR A 53 -4.05 -7.65 10.52
C TYR A 53 -3.76 -8.54 9.29
N TYR A 54 -4.73 -8.65 8.38
CA TYR A 54 -4.65 -9.57 7.26
C TYR A 54 -3.49 -9.24 6.31
N ILE A 55 -3.24 -7.96 6.03
CA ILE A 55 -2.13 -7.54 5.18
C ILE A 55 -0.80 -7.79 5.88
N ARG A 56 -0.68 -7.45 7.17
CA ARG A 56 0.54 -7.66 7.94
C ARG A 56 0.94 -9.13 7.98
N ASP A 57 -0.03 -10.01 8.20
CA ASP A 57 0.15 -11.45 8.32
C ASP A 57 0.43 -12.13 6.97
N ARG A 58 -0.30 -11.76 5.91
CA ARG A 58 -0.28 -12.51 4.63
C ARG A 58 0.48 -11.84 3.50
N TYR A 59 0.53 -10.51 3.45
CA TYR A 59 0.94 -9.77 2.25
C TYR A 59 1.97 -8.68 2.47
N MET A 60 2.46 -8.47 3.70
CA MET A 60 3.44 -7.43 4.01
C MET A 60 4.71 -7.57 3.18
N GLN A 61 5.23 -8.79 3.02
CA GLN A 61 6.44 -9.02 2.22
C GLN A 61 6.19 -8.72 0.74
N ALA A 62 5.04 -9.11 0.20
CA ALA A 62 4.66 -8.82 -1.18
C ALA A 62 4.54 -7.31 -1.43
N LEU A 63 3.92 -6.59 -0.48
CA LEU A 63 3.74 -5.14 -0.54
C LEU A 63 5.09 -4.41 -0.51
N LYS A 64 6.00 -4.83 0.38
CA LYS A 64 7.38 -4.32 0.43
C LYS A 64 8.11 -4.58 -0.89
N ALA A 65 8.06 -5.82 -1.41
CA ALA A 65 8.72 -6.18 -2.64
C ALA A 65 8.19 -5.39 -3.85
N ALA A 66 6.87 -5.17 -3.93
CA ALA A 66 6.25 -4.42 -5.01
C ALA A 66 6.69 -2.95 -5.01
N LEU A 67 6.77 -2.30 -3.84
CA LEU A 67 7.26 -0.94 -3.73
C LEU A 67 8.78 -0.85 -3.98
N GLN A 68 9.55 -1.82 -3.49
CA GLN A 68 10.99 -1.92 -3.77
C GLN A 68 11.28 -2.06 -5.26
N ALA A 69 10.45 -2.80 -6.02
CA ALA A 69 10.56 -2.89 -7.48
C ALA A 69 10.34 -1.53 -8.18
N GLN A 70 9.72 -0.56 -7.50
CA GLN A 70 9.58 0.83 -7.96
C GLN A 70 10.64 1.76 -7.33
N ASN A 71 11.72 1.21 -6.76
CA ASN A 71 12.73 1.93 -5.98
C ASN A 71 12.12 2.76 -4.82
N CYS A 72 11.06 2.24 -4.21
CA CYS A 72 10.29 2.92 -3.18
C CYS A 72 10.22 2.11 -1.87
N SER A 73 10.25 2.81 -0.74
CA SER A 73 10.06 2.25 0.59
C SER A 73 8.58 2.33 1.02
N LEU A 74 8.17 1.36 1.83
CA LEU A 74 6.83 1.27 2.41
C LEU A 74 6.83 1.73 3.87
N GLU A 75 5.87 2.58 4.21
CA GLU A 75 5.38 2.74 5.57
C GLU A 75 3.91 2.33 5.63
N LEU A 76 3.60 1.35 6.50
CA LEU A 76 2.22 0.92 6.73
C LEU A 76 1.80 1.35 8.13
N ILE A 77 0.92 2.33 8.19
CA ILE A 77 0.33 2.87 9.41
C ILE A 77 -0.58 1.80 10.04
N SER A 78 -0.51 1.61 11.36
CA SER A 78 -1.47 0.74 12.06
C SER A 78 -2.87 1.31 11.93
N TRP A 79 -3.91 0.46 11.88
CA TRP A 79 -5.27 0.99 11.91
C TRP A 79 -5.45 1.94 13.10
N ASN A 80 -5.02 1.47 14.28
CA ASN A 80 -5.19 2.12 15.59
C ASN A 80 -4.39 3.41 15.74
N ASP A 81 -3.47 3.68 14.82
CA ASP A 81 -2.73 4.93 14.83
C ASP A 81 -3.64 6.04 14.28
N ASN A 82 -4.04 6.93 15.18
CA ASN A 82 -4.65 8.20 14.81
C ASN A 82 -3.59 9.08 14.15
N TYR A 83 -3.25 8.80 12.89
CA TYR A 83 -2.65 9.81 12.04
C TYR A 83 -3.67 10.94 11.94
N SER A 84 -3.45 12.00 12.70
CA SER A 84 -4.11 13.27 12.50
C SER A 84 -3.88 13.63 11.04
N ILE A 85 -4.93 13.51 10.22
CA ILE A 85 -4.93 14.06 8.86
C ILE A 85 -4.87 15.56 9.09
N ILE A 86 -3.68 16.13 8.99
CA ILE A 86 -3.52 17.58 8.97
C ILE A 86 -4.09 17.99 7.61
N ASN A 87 -5.32 18.51 7.65
CA ASN A 87 -6.01 19.09 6.50
C ASN A 87 -5.27 20.32 5.98
#